data_AF-A0A970W8Y3-F1
#
_entry.id   AF-A0A970W8Y3-F1
#
_cell.length_a   1.000
_cell.length_b   1.000
_cell.length_c   1.000
_cell.angle_alpha   90.00
_cell.angle_beta   90.00
_cell.angle_gamma   90.00
#
_symmetry.space_group_name_H-M   'P 1'
#
loop_
_entity.id
_entity.type
_entity.pdbx_description
1 polymer ?
#
loop_
_entity_poly.entity_id
_entity_poly.type
_entity_poly.pdbx_seq_one_letter_code
_entity_poly.pdbx_strand_id
1 'polypeptide(L)' 'MTHQEAAPKPRRRARGGGRSSGRPIMYSDKMVAVSVTLPEEAIADLIKLGGRNLSAGIRVLWEAWREQQAKQGAA' A
#
# COMPACT_ATOMS: atom_id res chain seq x y z
N MET A 1 -9.41 -52.34 -41.31
CA MET A 1 -9.29 -51.92 -39.89
C MET A 1 -8.24 -50.83 -39.86
N THR A 2 -8.67 -49.57 -39.83
CA THR A 2 -7.76 -48.42 -40.00
C THR A 2 -7.67 -47.70 -38.66
N HIS A 3 -6.53 -47.84 -37.99
CA HIS A 3 -6.25 -47.11 -36.75
C HIS A 3 -6.00 -45.64 -37.09
N GLN A 4 -6.91 -44.75 -36.73
CA GLN A 4 -6.64 -43.31 -36.74
C GLN A 4 -5.89 -42.95 -35.45
N GLU A 5 -4.65 -42.49 -35.62
CA GLU A 5 -3.77 -42.01 -34.59
C GLU A 5 -4.29 -40.65 -34.07
N ALA A 6 -4.64 -40.58 -32.79
CA ALA A 6 -5.13 -39.36 -32.17
C ALA A 6 -3.95 -38.40 -31.87
N ALA A 7 -4.03 -37.17 -32.38
CA ALA A 7 -3.00 -36.14 -32.19
C ALA A 7 -2.73 -35.83 -30.68
N PRO A 8 -1.47 -35.55 -30.29
CA PRO A 8 -1.14 -35.30 -28.89
C PRO A 8 -1.71 -33.95 -28.41
N LYS A 9 -2.39 -33.96 -27.26
CA LYS A 9 -2.99 -32.77 -26.63
C LYS A 9 -1.91 -31.72 -26.27
N PRO A 10 -2.20 -30.42 -26.39
CA PRO A 10 -1.24 -29.37 -26.09
C PRO A 10 -0.89 -29.35 -24.59
N ARG A 11 0.41 -29.31 -24.28
CA ARG A 11 0.92 -29.16 -22.91
C ARG A 11 0.50 -27.78 -22.38
N ARG A 12 -0.46 -27.75 -21.44
CA ARG A 12 -0.76 -26.56 -20.65
C ARG A 12 0.52 -26.14 -19.90
N ARG A 13 1.10 -24.99 -20.27
CA ARG A 13 2.13 -24.35 -19.43
C ARG A 13 1.46 -23.94 -18.12
N ALA A 14 1.89 -24.51 -17.01
CA ALA A 14 1.50 -24.06 -15.69
C ALA A 14 1.97 -22.60 -15.52
N ARG A 15 1.03 -21.65 -15.39
CA ARG A 15 1.33 -20.33 -14.81
C ARG A 15 1.27 -20.49 -13.30
N GLY A 16 2.42 -20.59 -12.69
CA GLY A 16 2.61 -20.59 -11.24
C GLY A 16 4.09 -20.78 -10.97
N GLY A 17 4.72 -20.11 -10.03
CA GLY A 17 4.27 -19.13 -9.07
C GLY A 17 5.54 -18.72 -8.36
N GLY A 18 5.91 -17.45 -8.47
CA GLY A 18 7.11 -16.90 -7.86
C GLY A 18 6.75 -15.63 -7.11
N ARG A 19 5.74 -15.69 -6.22
CA ARG A 19 5.58 -14.64 -5.22
C ARG A 19 6.56 -15.01 -4.12
N SER A 20 7.72 -14.36 -4.17
CA SER A 20 8.67 -14.36 -3.06
C SER A 20 7.91 -14.15 -1.76
N SER A 21 8.16 -15.05 -0.83
CA SER A 21 7.73 -15.04 0.57
C SER A 21 8.38 -13.89 1.36
N GLY A 22 8.32 -12.67 0.81
CA GLY A 22 8.54 -11.48 1.61
C GLY A 22 7.37 -11.38 2.57
N ARG A 23 7.59 -11.75 3.84
CA ARG A 23 6.59 -11.57 4.90
C ARG A 23 6.03 -10.15 4.76
N PRO A 24 4.70 -9.97 4.59
CA PRO A 24 4.13 -8.64 4.55
C PRO A 24 4.57 -7.91 5.82
N ILE A 25 4.92 -6.62 5.69
CA ILE A 25 5.29 -5.76 6.82
C ILE A 25 4.11 -5.82 7.80
N MET A 26 4.27 -6.61 8.86
CA MET A 26 3.29 -6.69 9.93
C MET A 26 3.51 -5.46 10.78
N TYR A 27 2.63 -4.47 10.62
CA TYR A 27 2.50 -3.41 11.60
C TYR A 27 2.11 -4.08 12.93
N SER A 28 2.84 -3.78 14.01
CA SER A 28 2.59 -4.30 15.35
C SER A 28 1.19 -3.94 15.86
N ASP A 29 0.67 -2.80 15.40
CA ASP A 29 -0.67 -2.32 15.68
C ASP A 29 -1.57 -2.40 14.45
N LYS A 30 -2.85 -2.71 14.67
CA LYS A 30 -3.85 -2.80 13.62
C LYS A 30 -3.99 -1.44 12.92
N MET A 31 -3.65 -1.38 11.64
CA MET A 31 -3.89 -0.20 10.83
C MET A 31 -5.40 -0.03 10.58
N VAL A 32 -5.97 1.08 11.02
CA VAL A 32 -7.37 1.43 10.77
C VAL A 32 -7.44 2.31 9.52
N ALA A 33 -8.28 1.92 8.56
CA ALA A 33 -8.56 2.73 7.39
C ALA A 33 -9.70 3.71 7.70
N VAL A 34 -9.51 4.98 7.34
CA VAL A 34 -10.50 6.05 7.50
C VAL A 34 -10.55 6.85 6.21
N SER A 35 -11.75 7.26 5.80
CA SER A 35 -11.95 8.20 4.70
C SER A 35 -12.08 9.61 5.26
N VAL A 36 -11.36 10.55 4.67
CA VAL A 36 -11.40 11.97 5.05
C VAL A 36 -11.59 12.81 3.79
N THR A 37 -12.28 13.94 3.94
CA THR A 37 -12.42 14.93 2.88
C THR A 37 -11.40 16.02 3.10
N LEU A 38 -10.63 16.34 2.06
CA LEU A 38 -9.60 17.38 2.09
C LEU A 38 -9.81 18.36 0.94
N PRO A 39 -9.42 19.64 1.11
CA PRO A 39 -9.30 20.56 -0.01
C PRO A 39 -8.31 20.02 -1.05
N GLU A 40 -8.57 20.28 -2.33
CA GLU A 40 -7.76 19.75 -3.43
C GLU A 40 -6.32 20.28 -3.38
N GLU A 41 -6.16 21.55 -3.02
CA GLU A 41 -4.86 22.20 -2.87
C GLU A 41 -3.98 21.51 -1.82
N ALA A 42 -4.58 20.98 -0.75
CA ALA A 42 -3.86 20.30 0.31
C ALA A 42 -3.34 18.91 -0.11
N ILE A 43 -3.97 18.28 -1.10
CA ILE A 43 -3.58 16.93 -1.56
C ILE A 43 -2.15 16.96 -2.13
N ALA A 44 -1.85 17.95 -2.98
CA ALA A 44 -0.54 18.07 -3.62
C ALA A 44 0.58 18.27 -2.58
N ASP A 45 0.34 19.13 -1.59
CA ASP A 45 1.30 19.42 -0.53
C ASP A 45 1.53 18.21 0.38
N LEU A 46 0.47 17.51 0.77
CA LEU A 46 0.58 16.31 1.60
C LEU A 46 1.27 15.16 0.87
N ILE A 47 1.01 14.98 -0.43
CA ILE A 47 1.73 13.98 -1.25
C ILE A 47 3.22 14.32 -1.31
N LYS A 48 3.57 15.60 -1.49
CA LYS A 48 4.96 16.05 -1.51
C LYS A 48 5.63 15.83 -0.16
N LEU A 49 4.96 16.21 0.94
CA LEU A 49 5.44 16.02 2.31
C LEU A 49 5.68 14.54 2.63
N GLY A 50 4.78 13.67 2.19
CA GLY A 50 4.84 12.23 2.40
C GLY A 50 5.70 11.46 1.40
N GLY A 51 6.50 12.13 0.56
CA GLY A 51 7.37 11.46 -0.41
C GLY A 51 6.61 10.63 -1.46
N ARG A 52 5.54 11.20 -2.03
CA ARG A 52 4.59 10.57 -2.97
C ARG A 52 3.53 9.66 -2.32
N ASN A 53 3.37 9.71 -1.00
CA ASN A 53 2.33 8.97 -0.28
C ASN A 53 1.48 9.91 0.60
N LEU A 54 0.19 10.04 0.27
CA LEU A 54 -0.74 10.93 0.99
C LEU A 54 -0.89 10.55 2.47
N SER A 55 -1.03 9.26 2.78
CA SER A 55 -1.16 8.80 4.17
C SER A 55 0.12 9.04 4.99
N ALA A 56 1.29 8.96 4.36
CA ALA A 56 2.55 9.33 5.01
C ALA A 56 2.60 10.83 5.30
N GLY A 57 2.17 11.68 4.36
CA GLY A 57 2.10 13.13 4.57
C GLY A 57 1.18 13.53 5.71
N ILE A 58 0.00 12.90 5.81
CA ILE A 58 -0.93 13.12 6.92
C ILE A 58 -0.30 12.75 8.26
N ARG A 59 0.45 11.63 8.34
CA ARG A 59 1.14 11.22 9.57
C ARG A 59 2.21 12.23 9.99
N VAL A 60 3.04 12.68 9.05
CA VAL A 60 4.07 13.69 9.32
C VAL A 60 3.44 14.98 9.82
N LEU A 61 2.35 15.44 9.20
CA LEU A 61 1.64 16.63 9.63
C LEU A 61 1.08 16.47 11.05
N TRP A 62 0.49 15.32 11.36
CA TRP A 62 -0.04 15.01 12.69
C TRP A 62 1.04 15.01 13.78
N GLU A 63 2.19 14.40 13.50
CA GLU A 63 3.34 14.37 14.42
C GLU A 63 3.86 15.78 14.69
N ALA A 64 4.04 16.59 13.64
CA ALA A 64 4.47 17.99 13.77
C ALA A 64 3.48 18.82 14.60
N TRP A 65 2.17 18.64 14.39
CA TRP A 65 1.14 19.31 15.18
C TRP A 65 1.18 18.89 16.65
N ARG A 66 1.32 17.58 16.93
CA ARG A 66 1.46 17.04 18.29
C ARG A 66 2.67 17.63 19.02
N GLU A 67 3.81 17.73 18.35
CA GLU A 67 5.01 18.34 18.92
C GLU A 67 4.80 19.83 19.25
N GLN A 68 4.09 20.56 18.40
CA GLN A 68 3.77 21.97 18.67
C GLN A 68 2.84 22.12 19.88
N GLN A 69 1.81 21.28 19.99
CA GLN A 69 0.91 21.28 21.14
C GLN A 69 1.63 20.93 22.44
N ALA A 70 2.54 19.94 22.41
CA ALA A 70 3.35 19.60 23.57
C ALA A 70 4.23 20.76 24.03
N LYS A 71 4.76 21.56 23.11
CA LYS A 71 5.55 22.77 23.42
C LYS A 71 4.69 23.89 24.00
N GLN A 72 3.43 24.02 23.58
CA GLN A 72 2.53 25.08 24.05
C GLN A 72 1.88 24.77 25.41
N GLY A 73 1.66 23.50 25.73
CA GLY A 73 1.09 23.07 27.02
C GLY A 73 2.11 22.89 28.16
N ALA A 74 3.39 23.10 27.90
CA ALA A 74 4.48 22.99 28.88
C ALA A 74 4.97 24.36 29.41
N ALA A 75 4.18 25.42 29.20
CA ALA A 75 4.45 26.80 29.62
C ALA A 75 3.49 27.25 30.73
#